data_AF-A0A9X4KZ08-F1
#
_entry.id   AF-A0A9X4KZ08-F1
#
_cell.length_a   1.000
_cell.length_b   1.000
_cell.length_c   1.000
_cell.angle_alpha   90.00
_cell.angle_beta   90.00
_cell.angle_gamma   90.00
#
_symmetry.space_group_name_H-M   'P 1'
#
loop_
_entity.id
_entity.type
_entity.pdbx_description
1 polymer ?
#
loop_
_entity_poly.entity_id
_entity_poly.type
_entity_poly.pdbx_seq_one_letter_code
_entity_poly.pdbx_strand_id
1 'polypeptide(L)' 'MSGSSTSPGAFTNLWDYVGGSNQQVRLVPQSDGSFKLYFKHDGLLWDMAGESLTNGAQLTQWSDLNLNNQKFYLESL' A
#
# COMPACT_ATOMS: atom_id res chain seq x y z
N MET A 1 -0.69 -10.49 18.13
CA MET A 1 0.61 -10.17 17.51
C MET A 1 0.37 -10.10 16.01
N SER A 2 0.34 -8.89 15.45
CA SER A 2 0.06 -8.66 14.03
C SER A 2 1.37 -8.84 13.26
N GLY A 3 1.73 -10.08 12.93
CA GLY A 3 2.88 -10.35 12.05
C GLY A 3 2.64 -9.81 10.63
N SER A 4 3.64 -9.94 9.76
CA SER A 4 3.47 -9.66 8.33
C SER A 4 2.40 -10.60 7.77
N SER A 5 1.20 -10.07 7.55
CA SER A 5 0.10 -10.81 6.93
C SER A 5 0.17 -10.60 5.42
N THR A 6 -0.10 -11.66 4.66
CA THR A 6 -0.18 -11.63 3.19
C THR A 6 -1.63 -11.74 2.70
N SER A 7 -2.60 -11.65 3.62
CA SER A 7 -4.02 -11.69 3.28
C SER A 7 -4.51 -10.32 2.80
N PRO A 8 -5.36 -10.27 1.76
CA PRO A 8 -6.07 -9.05 1.39
C PRO A 8 -6.84 -8.48 2.60
N GLY A 9 -6.72 -7.17 2.81
CA GLY A 9 -7.39 -6.44 3.89
C GLY A 9 -6.61 -6.39 5.18
N ALA A 10 -5.45 -7.05 5.22
CA ALA A 10 -4.58 -6.92 6.36
C ALA A 10 -4.05 -5.50 6.49
N PHE A 11 -3.92 -5.05 7.73
CA PHE A 11 -3.36 -3.75 8.04
C PHE A 11 -1.91 -3.65 7.55
N THR A 12 -1.62 -2.54 6.89
CA THR A 12 -0.25 -2.17 6.56
C THR A 12 0.37 -1.50 7.78
N ASN A 13 1.30 -2.19 8.44
CA ASN A 13 2.07 -1.63 9.54
C ASN A 13 3.47 -1.27 9.04
N LEU A 14 3.83 0.01 9.16
CA LEU A 14 5.19 0.49 8.89
C LEU A 14 5.94 0.58 10.21
N TRP A 15 6.57 -0.52 10.62
CA TRP A 15 7.54 -0.52 11.71
C TRP A 15 8.87 0.07 11.28
N ASP A 16 9.78 0.26 12.24
CA ASP A 16 11.18 0.60 11.98
C ASP A 16 11.72 -0.23 10.83
N TYR A 17 12.38 0.45 9.89
CA TYR A 17 12.92 -0.19 8.72
C TYR A 17 14.06 -1.12 9.14
N VAL A 18 13.81 -2.43 9.02
CA VAL A 18 14.78 -3.50 9.30
C VAL A 18 15.17 -4.25 8.02
N GLY A 19 14.74 -3.75 6.86
CA GLY A 19 15.04 -4.37 5.56
C GLY A 19 14.17 -5.60 5.24
N GLY A 20 13.08 -5.83 5.98
CA GLY A 20 12.13 -6.90 5.70
C GLY A 20 11.46 -6.74 4.33
N SER A 21 11.16 -7.84 3.64
CA SER A 21 10.50 -7.78 2.32
C SER A 21 9.12 -7.13 2.37
N ASN A 22 8.43 -7.21 3.50
CA ASN A 22 7.16 -6.54 3.77
C ASN A 22 7.30 -5.02 3.94
N GLN A 23 8.53 -4.51 4.04
CA GLN A 23 8.85 -3.07 4.11
C GLN A 23 9.43 -2.55 2.79
N GLN A 24 9.64 -3.43 1.81
CA GLN A 24 10.17 -3.07 0.50
C GLN A 24 9.01 -2.96 -0.49
N VAL A 25 8.85 -1.77 -1.06
CA VAL A 25 7.80 -1.49 -2.05
C VAL A 25 8.41 -1.17 -3.41
N ARG A 26 7.78 -1.68 -4.47
CA ARG A 26 8.06 -1.29 -5.85
C ARG A 26 7.03 -0.24 -6.28
N LEU A 27 7.53 0.92 -6.67
CA LEU A 27 6.74 2.00 -7.26
C LEU A 27 6.52 1.69 -8.75
N VAL A 28 5.25 1.67 -9.16
CA VAL A 28 4.85 1.46 -10.55
C VAL A 28 4.11 2.71 -11.05
N PRO A 29 4.71 3.50 -11.95
CA PRO A 29 4.09 4.72 -12.45
C PRO A 29 2.84 4.41 -13.27
N GLN A 30 1.83 5.27 -13.16
CA GLN A 30 0.60 5.25 -13.94
C GLN A 30 0.59 6.40 -14.95
N SER A 31 -0.30 6.34 -15.94
CA SER A 31 -0.36 7.34 -17.00
C SER A 31 -0.87 8.72 -16.53
N ASP A 32 -1.51 8.79 -15.37
CA ASP A 32 -2.03 10.02 -14.77
C ASP A 32 -1.03 10.71 -13.82
N GLY A 33 0.19 10.16 -13.69
CA GLY A 33 1.21 10.66 -12.78
C GLY A 33 1.13 10.11 -11.36
N SER A 34 0.12 9.28 -11.05
CA SER A 34 0.08 8.52 -9.81
C SER A 34 1.01 7.30 -9.84
N PHE A 35 1.21 6.70 -8.68
CA PHE A 35 1.98 5.46 -8.50
C PHE A 35 1.14 4.42 -7.78
N LYS A 36 1.32 3.15 -8.17
CA LYS A 36 0.94 2.00 -7.36
C LYS A 36 2.16 1.50 -6.59
N LEU A 37 1.98 1.13 -5.32
CA LEU A 37 3.05 0.67 -4.43
C LEU A 37 2.83 -0.79 -4.07
N TYR A 38 3.57 -1.70 -4.73
CA TYR A 38 3.46 -3.14 -4.50
C TYR A 38 4.48 -3.60 -3.47
N PHE A 39 4.05 -4.33 -2.44
CA PHE A 39 4.95 -4.96 -1.50
C PHE A 39 5.70 -6.10 -2.16
N LYS A 40 6.99 -6.20 -1.86
CA LYS A 40 7.85 -7.27 -2.38
C LYS A 40 7.48 -8.65 -1.84
N HIS A 41 6.93 -8.73 -0.63
CA HIS A 41 6.73 -10.01 0.05
C HIS A 41 5.63 -10.90 -0.55
N ASP A 42 4.60 -10.31 -1.12
CA ASP A 42 3.41 -11.02 -1.61
C ASP A 42 2.85 -10.46 -2.92
N GLY A 43 3.32 -9.29 -3.37
CA GLY A 43 2.83 -8.64 -4.57
C GLY A 43 1.47 -7.97 -4.42
N LEU A 44 0.93 -7.85 -3.20
CA LEU A 44 -0.21 -6.98 -2.93
C LEU A 44 0.24 -5.51 -2.95
N LEU A 45 -0.69 -4.58 -3.08
CA LEU A 45 -0.38 -3.15 -3.09
C LEU A 45 -1.10 -2.39 -1.99
N TRP A 46 -0.59 -1.18 -1.72
CA TRP A 46 -1.24 -0.22 -0.83
C TRP A 46 -2.67 0.08 -1.28
N ASP A 47 -3.58 0.04 -0.32
CA ASP A 47 -5.01 0.26 -0.51
C ASP A 47 -5.57 1.07 0.67
N MET A 48 -6.23 2.19 0.40
CA MET A 48 -6.99 2.91 1.42
C MET A 48 -8.30 2.17 1.70
N ALA A 49 -8.43 1.66 2.93
CA ALA A 49 -9.51 0.76 3.30
C ALA A 49 -10.90 1.38 3.04
N GLY A 50 -11.72 0.64 2.30
CA GLY A 50 -13.12 1.02 2.02
C GLY A 50 -13.26 2.31 1.21
N GLU A 51 -12.25 2.70 0.42
CA GLU A 51 -12.25 3.94 -0.38
C GLU A 51 -12.47 5.20 0.46
N SER A 52 -12.05 5.17 1.73
CA SER A 52 -12.31 6.24 2.66
C SER A 52 -11.63 7.55 2.27
N LEU A 53 -12.40 8.64 2.30
CA LEU A 53 -11.95 10.02 2.05
C LEU A 53 -11.68 10.79 3.35
N THR A 54 -11.84 10.15 4.51
CA THR A 54 -11.69 10.80 5.81
C THR A 54 -10.26 10.70 6.32
N ASN A 55 -9.78 11.75 6.99
CA ASN A 55 -8.51 11.71 7.69
C ASN A 55 -8.45 10.55 8.70
N GLY A 56 -7.29 9.90 8.78
CA GLY A 56 -7.11 8.70 9.60
C GLY A 56 -7.63 7.43 8.96
N ALA A 57 -8.06 7.47 7.69
CA ALA A 57 -8.35 6.28 6.91
C ALA A 57 -7.18 5.30 6.96
N GLN A 58 -7.51 4.03 7.14
CA GLN A 58 -6.53 3.00 7.38
C GLN A 58 -5.89 2.54 6.08
N LEU A 59 -4.57 2.40 6.10
CA LEU A 59 -3.82 1.78 5.03
C LEU A 59 -3.86 0.25 5.20
N THR A 60 -4.26 -0.43 4.14
CA THR A 60 -4.27 -1.90 4.03
C THR A 60 -3.47 -2.33 2.82
N GLN A 61 -3.39 -3.64 2.64
CA GLN A 61 -2.88 -4.26 1.42
C GLN A 61 -3.99 -5.02 0.72
N TRP A 62 -4.07 -4.90 -0.60
CA TRP A 62 -5.09 -5.58 -1.39
C TRP A 62 -4.56 -6.00 -2.76
N SER A 63 -5.30 -6.89 -3.42
CA SER A 63 -5.04 -7.22 -4.83
C SER A 63 -5.27 -5.99 -5.71
N ASP A 64 -4.60 -5.94 -6.87
CA ASP A 64 -4.80 -4.85 -7.81
C ASP A 64 -6.21 -4.89 -8.42
N LEU A 65 -7.05 -3.95 -7.99
CA LEU A 65 -8.40 -3.75 -8.51
C LEU A 65 -8.46 -2.55 -9.46
N ASN A 66 -7.32 -1.88 -9.69
CA ASN A 66 -7.19 -0.68 -10.51
C ASN A 66 -8.11 0.49 -10.07
N LEU A 67 -8.45 0.54 -8.79
CA LEU A 67 -9.29 1.57 -8.19
C LEU A 67 -8.47 2.81 -7.79
N ASN A 68 -9.16 3.91 -7.47
CA ASN A 68 -8.49 5.17 -7.12
C ASN A 68 -7.85 5.12 -5.72
N ASN A 69 -8.43 4.36 -4.78
CA ASN A 69 -7.88 4.14 -3.43
C ASN A 69 -6.57 3.34 -3.42
N GLN A 70 -6.09 2.93 -4.60
CA GLN A 70 -4.87 2.16 -4.83
C GLN A 70 -3.78 2.95 -5.58
N LYS A 71 -4.02 4.24 -5.83
CA LYS A 71 -3.15 5.13 -6.61
C LYS A 71 -2.77 6.35 -5.77
N PHE A 72 -1.47 6.61 -5.67
CA PHE A 72 -0.93 7.65 -4.81
C PHE A 72 -0.03 8.60 -5.60
N TYR A 73 -0.22 9.91 -5.40
CA TYR A 73 0.73 10.91 -5.88
C TYR A 73 1.88 11.04 -4.87
N LEU A 74 3.09 11.24 -5.39
CA LEU A 74 4.28 11.49 -4.59
C LEU A 74 4.65 12.96 -4.74
N GLU A 75 4.62 13.68 -3.63
CA GLU A 75 4.94 15.09 -3.58
C GLU A 75 6.24 15.28 -2.80
N SER A 76 7.13 16.14 -3.31
CA SER A 76 8.28 16.62 -2.53
C SER A 76 7.82 17.72 -1.59
N LEU A 77 8.22 17.66 -0.33
CA LEU A 77 8.01 18.72 0.65
C LEU A 77 9.09 19.81 0.56
#